data_AF-A0A7S9LE48-F1
#
_entry.id   AF-A0A7S9LE48-F1
#
_cell.length_a   1.000
_cell.length_b   1.000
_cell.length_c   1.000
_cell.angle_alpha   90.00
_cell.angle_beta   90.00
_cell.angle_gamma   90.00
#
_symmetry.space_group_name_H-M   'P 1'
#
loop_
_entity.id
_entity.type
_entity.pdbx_description
1 polymer ?
#
loop_
_entity_poly.entity_id
_entity_poly.type
_entity_poly.pdbx_seq_one_letter_code
_entity_poly.pdbx_strand_id
1 'polypeptide(L)' 'MARAPYTPCKLYVDGAEGIAVGDFITTAAGSAYLVQTLRVNRKRPERKHVDCLRWPIAEVPADARCYQLTWYKR' A
#
# COMPACT_ATOMS: atom_id res chain seq x y z
N MET A 1 3.91 3.75 18.30
CA MET A 1 2.47 3.43 18.27
C MET A 1 2.10 2.94 16.87
N ALA A 2 1.56 1.72 16.75
CA ALA A 2 0.92 1.30 15.51
C ALA A 2 -0.38 2.13 15.33
N ARG A 3 -0.62 2.70 14.14
CA ARG A 3 -1.88 3.42 13.91
C ARG A 3 -3.03 2.43 13.79
N ALA A 4 -4.21 2.85 14.22
CA ALA A 4 -5.42 2.03 14.21
C ALA A 4 -5.71 1.43 12.81
N PRO A 5 -6.17 0.17 12.73
CA PRO A 5 -6.67 -0.39 11.48
C PRO A 5 -7.93 0.35 11.01
N TYR A 6 -8.31 0.12 9.76
CA TYR A 6 -9.49 0.72 9.12
C TYR A 6 -9.46 2.25 9.06
N THR A 7 -8.27 2.85 9.15
CA THR A 7 -8.09 4.29 8.99
C THR A 7 -7.57 4.63 7.59
N PRO A 8 -8.15 5.64 6.92
CA PRO A 8 -7.63 6.12 5.64
C PRO A 8 -6.19 6.60 5.76
N CYS A 9 -5.40 6.32 4.74
CA CYS A 9 -4.00 6.66 4.65
C CYS A 9 -3.60 7.09 3.24
N LYS A 10 -2.45 7.75 3.14
CA LYS A 10 -1.81 8.07 1.86
C LYS A 10 -0.41 7.49 1.86
N LEU A 11 -0.06 6.80 0.79
CA LEU A 11 1.26 6.23 0.55
C LEU A 11 1.82 6.77 -0.75
N TYR A 12 3.15 6.92 -0.77
CA TYR A 12 3.91 7.21 -1.97
C TYR A 12 4.77 5.98 -2.22
N VAL A 13 4.45 5.25 -3.27
CA VAL A 13 5.12 4.00 -3.60
C VAL A 13 5.91 4.17 -4.87
N ASP A 14 7.19 3.80 -4.80
CA ASP A 14 8.09 3.71 -5.94
C ASP A 14 8.26 2.19 -6.24
N GLY A 15 8.20 1.79 -7.51
CA GLY A 15 8.51 0.40 -7.92
C GLY A 15 7.40 -0.65 -7.75
N ALA A 16 6.17 -0.27 -7.42
CA ALA A 16 5.02 -1.19 -7.40
C ALA A 16 4.37 -1.28 -8.79
N GLU A 17 5.05 -1.90 -9.76
CA GLU A 17 4.54 -2.04 -11.13
C GLU A 17 3.29 -2.93 -11.17
N GLY A 18 2.27 -2.55 -11.96
CA GLY A 18 1.01 -3.30 -12.05
C GLY A 18 0.04 -3.19 -10.86
N ILE A 19 0.39 -2.48 -9.77
CA ILE A 19 -0.53 -2.28 -8.63
C ILE A 19 -1.80 -1.53 -9.06
N ALA A 20 -2.95 -2.04 -8.61
CA ALA A 20 -4.28 -1.57 -8.93
C ALA A 20 -5.15 -1.39 -7.68
N VAL A 21 -6.34 -0.81 -7.87
CA VAL A 21 -7.35 -0.70 -6.81
C VAL A 21 -7.84 -2.09 -6.40
N GLY A 22 -7.97 -2.33 -5.10
CA GLY A 22 -8.33 -3.63 -4.54
C GLY A 22 -7.13 -4.51 -4.18
N ASP A 23 -5.92 -4.17 -4.67
CA ASP A 23 -4.70 -4.86 -4.25
C ASP A 23 -4.30 -4.46 -2.83
N PHE A 24 -3.48 -5.31 -2.20
CA PHE A 24 -2.91 -5.04 -0.89
C PHE A 24 -1.43 -4.70 -1.00
N ILE A 25 -0.99 -3.72 -0.20
CA ILE A 25 0.41 -3.44 0.05
C ILE A 25 0.74 -3.99 1.43
N THR A 26 1.75 -4.84 1.53
CA THR A 26 2.25 -5.37 2.79
C THR A 26 3.69 -4.93 3.04
N THR A 27 4.12 -4.97 4.29
CA THR A 27 5.48 -4.60 4.68
C THR A 27 6.08 -5.70 5.53
N ALA A 28 7.40 -5.88 5.45
CA ALA A 28 8.12 -6.84 6.29
C ALA A 28 7.95 -6.55 7.80
N ALA A 29 7.61 -5.30 8.16
CA ALA A 29 7.31 -4.90 9.53
C ALA A 29 5.87 -5.24 9.98
N GLY A 30 5.10 -5.99 9.18
CA GLY A 30 3.77 -6.48 9.55
C GLY A 30 2.62 -5.48 9.35
N SER A 31 2.79 -4.46 8.50
CA SER A 31 1.70 -3.54 8.15
C SER A 31 1.05 -3.94 6.83
N ALA A 32 -0.27 -3.78 6.72
CA ALA A 32 -1.00 -3.97 5.48
C ALA A 32 -1.87 -2.76 5.14
N TYR A 33 -2.09 -2.54 3.84
CA TYR A 33 -2.85 -1.42 3.30
C TYR A 33 -3.64 -1.87 2.07
N LEU A 34 -4.95 -1.65 2.08
CA LEU A 34 -5.80 -1.86 0.91
C LEU A 34 -5.75 -0.64 0.00
N VAL A 35 -5.43 -0.83 -1.27
CA VAL A 35 -5.39 0.23 -2.28
C VAL A 35 -6.82 0.64 -2.64
N GLN A 36 -7.17 1.90 -2.38
CA GLN A 36 -8.49 2.46 -2.70
C GLN A 36 -8.45 3.26 -4.00
N THR A 37 -7.39 4.05 -4.20
CA THR A 37 -7.16 4.81 -5.43
C THR A 37 -5.70 4.76 -5.81
N LEU A 38 -5.43 4.96 -7.10
CA LEU A 38 -4.07 5.03 -7.62
C LEU A 38 -3.94 6.20 -8.58
N ARG A 39 -2.97 7.08 -8.30
CA ARG A 39 -2.61 8.18 -9.18
C ARG A 39 -1.12 8.15 -9.50
N VAL A 40 -0.79 7.98 -10.78
CA VAL A 40 0.59 8.09 -11.25
C VAL A 40 1.03 9.56 -11.23
N ASN A 41 2.24 9.82 -10.75
CA ASN A 41 2.81 11.15 -10.79
C ASN A 41 3.25 11.50 -12.22
N ARG A 42 2.71 12.60 -12.77
CA ARG A 42 2.97 13.01 -14.17
C ARG A 42 4.44 13.37 -14.46
N LYS A 43 5.19 13.83 -13.46
CA LYS A 43 6.61 14.20 -13.60
C LYS A 43 7.56 13.05 -13.28
N ARG A 44 7.06 12.01 -12.59
CA ARG A 44 7.81 10.85 -12.10
C ARG A 44 6.93 9.61 -12.21
N PRO A 45 6.76 9.02 -13.41
CA PRO A 45 5.86 7.89 -13.63
C PRO A 45 6.16 6.67 -12.74
N GLU A 46 7.40 6.55 -12.28
CA GLU A 46 7.86 5.54 -11.32
C GLU A 46 7.20 5.67 -9.93
N ARG A 47 6.71 6.87 -9.60
CA ARG A 47 6.08 7.19 -8.33
C ARG A 47 4.56 7.19 -8.44
N LYS A 48 3.92 6.37 -7.60
CA LYS A 48 2.46 6.29 -7.49
C LYS A 48 2.02 6.88 -6.16
N HIS A 49 1.03 7.75 -6.21
CA HIS A 49 0.32 8.30 -5.06
C HIS A 49 -0.89 7.40 -4.83
N VAL A 50 -0.95 6.78 -3.67
CA VAL A 50 -1.95 5.78 -3.32
C VAL A 50 -2.77 6.28 -2.16
N ASP A 51 -4.07 6.46 -2.35
CA ASP A 51 -4.98 6.51 -1.20
C ASP A 51 -5.29 5.07 -0.80
N CYS A 52 -5.14 4.79 0.49
CA CYS A 52 -5.26 3.46 1.05
C CYS A 52 -6.15 3.44 2.28
N LEU A 53 -6.59 2.25 2.65
CA LEU A 53 -7.14 1.96 3.96
C LEU A 53 -6.15 1.09 4.73
N ARG A 54 -5.80 1.47 5.96
CA ARG A 54 -4.98 0.60 6.82
C ARG A 54 -5.75 -0.69 7.08
N TRP A 55 -5.09 -1.82 6.87
CA TRP A 55 -5.70 -3.13 7.02
C TRP A 55 -4.95 -3.96 8.07
N PRO A 56 -5.64 -4.73 8.92
CA PRO A 56 -5.00 -5.72 9.78
C PRO A 56 -4.33 -6.79 8.92
N ILE A 57 -3.03 -7.05 9.12
CA ILE A 57 -2.29 -8.01 8.29
C ILE A 57 -2.86 -9.44 8.40
N ALA A 58 -3.40 -9.80 9.57
CA ALA A 58 -4.04 -11.08 9.81
C ALA A 58 -5.39 -11.24 9.07
N GLU A 59 -5.98 -10.15 8.59
CA GLU A 59 -7.27 -10.13 7.88
C GLU A 59 -7.09 -9.91 6.37
N VAL A 60 -5.85 -9.95 5.85
CA VAL A 60 -5.62 -9.94 4.40
C VAL A 60 -6.02 -11.31 3.84
N PRO A 61 -6.90 -11.37 2.82
CA PRO A 61 -7.29 -12.64 2.22
C PRO A 61 -6.09 -13.40 1.65
N ALA A 62 -6.08 -14.73 1.76
CA ALA A 62 -4.95 -15.55 1.31
C ALA A 62 -4.76 -15.56 -0.23
N ASP A 63 -5.85 -15.31 -0.96
CA ASP A 63 -5.90 -15.19 -2.42
C ASP A 63 -5.71 -13.75 -2.90
N ALA A 64 -5.59 -12.78 -1.99
CA ALA A 64 -5.41 -11.38 -2.35
C ALA A 64 -4.04 -11.13 -2.98
N ARG A 65 -4.02 -10.31 -4.03
CA ARG A 65 -2.78 -9.86 -4.64
C ARG A 65 -2.07 -8.89 -3.71
N CYS A 66 -0.91 -9.32 -3.20
CA CYS A 66 -0.11 -8.56 -2.24
C CYS A 66 1.20 -8.09 -2.86
N TYR A 67 1.48 -6.79 -2.70
CA TYR A 67 2.75 -6.17 -3.05
C TYR A 67 3.53 -5.90 -1.78
N GLN A 68 4.58 -6.69 -1.54
CA GLN A 68 5.46 -6.47 -0.41
C GLN A 68 6.42 -5.30 -0.71
N LEU A 69 6.33 -4.23 0.08
CA LEU A 69 7.21 -3.07 -0.01
C LEU A 69 8.08 -2.95 1.24
N THR A 70 9.36 -2.64 1.02
CA THR A 70 10.31 -2.32 2.10
C THR A 70 10.41 -0.80 2.22
N TRP A 71 9.94 -0.25 3.35
CA TRP A 71 10.15 1.15 3.65
C TRP A 71 11.59 1.37 4.11
N TYR A 72 12.37 2.12 3.34
CA TYR A 72 13.63 2.65 3.83
C TYR A 72 13.34 3.84 4.73
N LYS A 73 14.00 3.92 5.88
CA LYS A 73 14.04 5.17 6.66
C LYS A 73 14.59 6.26 5.72
N ARG A 74 13.80 7.30 5.52
CA ARG A 74 14.31 8.55 4.95
C ARG A 74 15.11 9.31 5.99
#